data_AF-A0A1G1BCH6-F1
#
_entry.id   AF-A0A1G1BCH6-F1
#
_cell.length_a   1.000
_cell.length_b   1.000
_cell.length_c   1.000
_cell.angle_alpha   90.00
_cell.angle_beta   90.00
_cell.angle_gamma   90.00
#
_symmetry.space_group_name_H-M   'P 1'
#
loop_
_entity.id
_entity.type
_entity.pdbx_description
1 polymer ?
#
loop_
_entity_poly.entity_id
_entity_poly.type
_entity_poly.pdbx_seq_one_letter_code
_entity_poly.pdbx_strand_id
1 'polypeptide(L)'
;MAQTIERNKMAQTNEMFFYNTIKAAQQILAEWILPDSRITDKFALSELLGILDSQVLVRKMCELETKVFPLIHEKFWKDSPNVERTYYSKTEKTMQVEYKNGNKYRYTEFPLELWNELIKAESIGSFLHRYVKGCFSYYKV
;
A
#
# COMPACT_ATOMS: atom_id res chain seq x y z
N MET A 1 8.00 -10.23 20.11
CA MET A 1 6.59 -10.41 20.55
C MET A 1 5.73 -9.17 20.32
N ALA A 2 6.14 -7.96 20.72
CA ALA A 2 5.34 -6.74 20.53
C ALA A 2 4.99 -6.41 19.05
N GLN A 3 5.93 -6.59 18.12
CA GLN A 3 5.71 -6.35 16.69
C GLN A 3 4.66 -7.30 16.06
N THR A 4 4.48 -8.50 16.61
CA THR A 4 3.48 -9.47 16.13
C THR A 4 2.07 -9.08 16.59
N ILE A 5 1.94 -8.51 17.79
CA ILE A 5 0.66 -8.09 18.36
C ILE A 5 0.14 -6.83 17.65
N GLU A 6 1.01 -5.87 17.34
CA GLU A 6 0.60 -4.68 16.58
C GLU A 6 0.22 -5.03 15.14
N ARG A 7 0.95 -5.93 14.47
CA ARG A 7 0.56 -6.44 13.15
C ARG A 7 -0.82 -7.11 13.15
N ASN A 8 -1.11 -7.92 14.18
CA ASN A 8 -2.42 -8.58 14.30
C ASN A 8 -3.55 -7.58 14.58
N LYS A 9 -3.30 -6.54 15.38
CA LYS A 9 -4.28 -5.45 15.59
C LYS A 9 -4.53 -4.62 14.34
N MET A 10 -3.47 -4.33 13.58
CA MET A 10 -3.57 -3.54 12.35
C MET A 10 -4.29 -4.32 11.25
N ALA A 11 -4.03 -5.63 11.13
CA ALA A 11 -4.76 -6.53 10.23
C ALA A 11 -6.26 -6.59 10.56
N GLN A 12 -6.62 -6.75 11.84
CA GLN A 12 -8.02 -6.75 12.27
C GLN A 12 -8.73 -5.42 12.01
N THR A 13 -8.02 -4.30 12.18
CA THR A 13 -8.57 -2.96 11.94
C THR A 13 -8.81 -2.72 10.45
N ASN A 14 -7.90 -3.19 9.59
CA ASN A 14 -8.04 -3.10 8.15
C ASN A 14 -9.18 -4.00 7.64
N GLU A 15 -9.28 -5.25 8.12
CA GLU A 15 -10.40 -6.16 7.79
C GLU A 15 -11.76 -5.52 8.13
N MET A 16 -11.88 -4.89 9.30
CA MET A 16 -13.10 -4.21 9.72
C MET A 16 -13.42 -2.99 8.84
N PHE A 17 -12.40 -2.22 8.44
CA PHE A 17 -12.58 -1.08 7.54
C PHE A 17 -13.06 -1.53 6.15
N PHE A 18 -12.43 -2.54 5.55
CA PHE A 18 -12.81 -3.06 4.25
C PHE A 18 -14.22 -3.65 4.24
N TYR A 19 -14.58 -4.42 5.28
CA TYR A 19 -15.94 -4.93 5.44
C TYR A 19 -16.98 -3.80 5.44
N ASN A 20 -16.70 -2.72 6.18
CA ASN A 20 -17.60 -1.57 6.23
C ASN A 20 -17.66 -0.81 4.90
N THR A 21 -16.55 -0.67 4.17
CA THR A 21 -16.52 -0.04 2.83
C THR A 21 -17.29 -0.86 1.80
N ILE A 22 -17.13 -2.18 1.80
CA ILE A 22 -17.86 -3.09 0.90
C ILE A 22 -19.36 -3.05 1.23
N LYS A 23 -19.72 -3.06 2.52
CA LYS A 23 -21.12 -2.95 2.95
C LYS A 23 -21.74 -1.61 2.55
N ALA A 24 -21.00 -0.51 2.66
CA ALA A 24 -21.46 0.80 2.20
C ALA A 24 -21.65 0.82 0.67
N ALA A 25 -20.73 0.23 -0.09
CA ALA A 25 -20.86 0.12 -1.55
C ALA A 25 -22.06 -0.75 -1.96
N GLN A 26 -22.29 -1.88 -1.28
CA GLN A 26 -23.48 -2.73 -1.48
C GLN A 26 -24.77 -1.96 -1.20
N GLN A 27 -24.79 -1.13 -0.15
CA GLN A 27 -25.96 -0.36 0.21
C GLN A 27 -26.25 0.76 -0.79
N ILE A 28 -25.22 1.48 -1.26
CA ILE A 28 -25.34 2.47 -2.34
C ILE A 28 -25.84 1.81 -3.63
N LEU A 29 -25.30 0.65 -3.99
CA LEU A 29 -25.76 -0.10 -5.17
C LEU A 29 -27.22 -0.57 -5.02
N ALA A 30 -27.62 -1.04 -3.84
CA ALA A 30 -29.02 -1.40 -3.57
C ALA A 30 -29.96 -0.18 -3.69
N GLU A 31 -29.56 0.97 -3.14
CA GLU A 31 -30.32 2.22 -3.21
C GLU A 31 -30.42 2.78 -4.65
N TRP A 32 -29.40 2.55 -5.48
CA TRP A 32 -29.39 3.03 -6.88
C TRP A 32 -30.10 2.08 -7.85
N ILE A 33 -30.12 0.78 -7.57
CA ILE A 33 -30.71 -0.22 -8.47
C ILE A 33 -32.22 -0.40 -8.20
N LEU A 34 -32.68 -0.21 -6.95
CA LEU A 34 -34.10 -0.39 -6.59
C LEU A 34 -35.09 0.64 -7.20
N PRO A 35 -34.74 1.90 -7.49
CA PRO A 35 -35.70 2.87 -8.05
C PRO A 35 -35.94 2.78 -9.56
N ASP A 36 -34.99 2.27 -10.36
CA ASP A 36 -35.11 2.20 -11.82
C ASP A 36 -35.44 0.77 -12.25
N SER A 37 -36.75 0.48 -12.25
CA SER A 37 -37.40 -0.84 -12.33
C SER A 37 -37.15 -1.66 -13.62
N ARG A 38 -36.11 -1.38 -14.41
CA ARG A 38 -35.73 -2.16 -15.60
C ARG A 38 -34.67 -3.22 -15.33
N ILE A 39 -33.97 -3.17 -14.20
CA ILE A 39 -33.11 -4.26 -13.72
C ILE A 39 -33.88 -5.04 -12.66
N THR A 40 -35.00 -5.63 -13.07
CA THR A 40 -35.79 -6.55 -12.25
C THR A 40 -35.32 -7.99 -12.38
N ASP A 41 -34.11 -8.23 -12.89
CA ASP A 41 -33.57 -9.57 -12.86
C ASP A 41 -32.91 -9.84 -11.50
N LYS A 42 -33.71 -10.44 -10.63
CA LYS A 42 -33.30 -10.96 -9.33
C LYS A 42 -32.05 -11.86 -9.46
N PHE A 43 -31.85 -12.51 -10.61
CA PHE A 43 -30.66 -13.29 -10.92
C PHE A 43 -29.42 -12.41 -11.09
N ALA A 44 -29.49 -11.37 -11.92
CA ALA A 44 -28.37 -10.42 -12.13
C ALA A 44 -27.98 -9.70 -10.84
N LEU A 45 -28.95 -9.34 -10.00
CA LEU A 45 -28.70 -8.79 -8.66
C LEU A 45 -28.06 -9.82 -7.72
N SER A 46 -28.51 -11.07 -7.74
CA SER A 46 -27.90 -12.14 -6.95
C SER A 46 -26.49 -12.51 -7.44
N GLU A 47 -26.21 -12.37 -8.73
CA GLU A 47 -24.91 -12.62 -9.33
C GLU A 47 -23.94 -11.46 -9.02
N LEU A 48 -24.39 -10.20 -9.11
CA LEU A 48 -23.62 -9.02 -8.67
C LEU A 48 -23.35 -9.04 -7.17
N LEU A 49 -24.35 -9.36 -6.35
CA LEU A 49 -24.19 -9.51 -4.90
C LEU A 49 -23.34 -10.73 -4.55
N GLY A 50 -23.39 -11.79 -5.36
CA GLY A 50 -22.53 -12.97 -5.23
C GLY A 50 -21.08 -12.73 -5.65
N ILE A 51 -20.82 -11.85 -6.62
CA ILE A 51 -19.47 -11.34 -6.94
C ILE A 51 -18.94 -10.50 -5.78
N LEU A 52 -19.83 -9.76 -5.11
CA LEU A 52 -19.57 -9.02 -3.88
C LEU A 52 -19.71 -9.89 -2.62
N ASP A 53 -19.71 -11.22 -2.73
CA ASP A 53 -19.72 -12.10 -1.57
C ASP A 53 -18.47 -11.79 -0.75
N SER A 54 -18.74 -11.10 0.36
CA SER A 54 -17.76 -10.35 1.13
C SER A 54 -16.57 -11.20 1.50
N GLN A 55 -16.74 -12.50 1.73
CA GLN A 55 -15.63 -13.38 2.08
C GLN A 55 -14.69 -13.69 0.91
N VAL A 56 -15.21 -13.89 -0.31
CA VAL A 56 -14.35 -14.18 -1.47
C VAL A 56 -13.59 -12.93 -1.88
N LEU A 57 -14.28 -11.78 -1.92
CA LEU A 57 -13.66 -10.51 -2.28
C LEU A 57 -12.69 -10.01 -1.21
N VAL A 58 -13.04 -10.09 0.08
CA VAL A 58 -12.12 -9.81 1.20
C VAL A 58 -10.95 -10.78 1.17
N ARG A 59 -11.17 -12.08 0.91
CA ARG A 59 -10.06 -13.05 0.80
C ARG A 59 -9.16 -12.74 -0.39
N LYS A 60 -9.72 -12.37 -1.55
CA LYS A 60 -8.95 -11.97 -2.74
C LYS A 60 -8.19 -10.67 -2.50
N MET A 61 -8.79 -9.70 -1.82
CA MET A 61 -8.15 -8.44 -1.44
C MET A 61 -7.06 -8.68 -0.39
N CYS A 62 -7.29 -9.49 0.64
CA CYS A 62 -6.25 -9.92 1.58
C CYS A 62 -5.14 -10.71 0.90
N GLU A 63 -5.45 -11.58 -0.08
CA GLU A 63 -4.46 -12.28 -0.91
C GLU A 63 -3.65 -11.29 -1.77
N LEU A 64 -4.29 -10.25 -2.30
CA LEU A 64 -3.61 -9.21 -3.07
C LEU A 64 -2.78 -8.31 -2.15
N GLU A 65 -3.29 -7.91 -0.99
CA GLU A 65 -2.53 -7.18 0.02
C GLU A 65 -1.33 -8.01 0.49
N THR A 66 -1.49 -9.28 0.85
CA THR A 66 -0.37 -10.16 1.23
C THR A 66 0.61 -10.44 0.09
N LYS A 67 0.23 -10.21 -1.18
CA LYS A 67 1.15 -10.24 -2.34
C LYS A 67 1.77 -8.87 -2.65
N VAL A 68 1.10 -7.76 -2.32
CA VAL A 68 1.57 -6.38 -2.54
C VAL A 68 2.48 -5.92 -1.40
N PHE A 69 2.16 -6.24 -0.14
CA PHE A 69 2.99 -5.94 1.04
C PHE A 69 4.43 -6.53 0.98
N PRO A 70 4.72 -7.75 0.48
CA PRO A 70 6.10 -8.21 0.32
C PRO A 70 6.86 -7.48 -0.80
N LEU A 71 6.17 -6.70 -1.62
CA LEU A 71 6.77 -5.92 -2.72
C LEU A 71 7.13 -4.51 -2.27
N ILE A 72 6.52 -4.00 -1.21
CA ILE A 72 6.86 -2.70 -0.61
C ILE A 72 7.74 -2.92 0.62
N HIS A 73 8.97 -2.42 0.56
CA HIS A 73 9.93 -2.44 1.67
C HIS A 73 9.97 -1.07 2.31
N GLU A 74 9.95 -1.01 3.64
CA GLU A 74 10.09 0.23 4.39
C GLU A 74 11.23 0.15 5.41
N LYS A 75 11.90 1.29 5.63
CA LYS A 75 12.94 1.43 6.66
C LYS A 75 12.87 2.80 7.33
N PHE A 76 12.90 2.80 8.67
CA PHE A 76 13.00 4.00 9.50
C PHE A 76 14.46 4.30 9.87
N TRP A 77 14.87 5.56 9.74
CA TRP A 77 16.24 6.02 9.94
C TRP A 77 16.36 6.86 11.21
N LYS A 78 16.28 6.21 12.38
CA LYS A 78 16.25 6.88 13.69
C LYS A 78 17.46 7.78 13.93
N ASP A 79 18.65 7.30 13.57
CA ASP A 79 19.93 7.99 13.79
C ASP A 79 20.26 9.04 12.71
N SER A 80 19.44 9.14 11.66
CA SER A 80 19.67 10.14 10.61
C SER A 80 19.13 11.50 11.06
N PRO A 81 19.91 12.59 10.95
CA PRO A 81 19.43 13.93 11.30
C PRO A 81 18.39 14.47 10.31
N ASN A 82 18.40 13.98 9.06
CA ASN A 82 17.62 14.59 7.97
C ASN A 82 16.57 13.63 7.37
N VAL A 83 16.85 12.34 7.33
CA VAL A 83 15.95 11.34 6.72
C VAL A 83 15.13 10.69 7.83
N GLU A 84 13.82 10.60 7.63
CA GLU A 84 12.92 9.94 8.57
C GLU A 84 12.71 8.49 8.18
N ARG A 85 12.32 8.27 6.92
CA ARG A 85 11.95 6.94 6.42
C ARG A 85 12.16 6.83 4.92
N THR A 86 12.36 5.60 4.46
CA THR A 86 12.51 5.25 3.05
C THR A 86 11.59 4.10 2.69
N TYR A 87 11.02 4.17 1.49
CA TYR A 87 10.15 3.14 0.92
C TYR A 87 10.72 2.63 -0.40
N TYR A 88 10.48 1.37 -0.73
CA TYR A 88 10.85 0.80 -2.00
C TYR A 88 9.78 -0.13 -2.53
N SER A 89 9.31 0.10 -3.76
CA SER A 89 8.37 -0.78 -4.46
C SER A 89 9.13 -1.63 -5.47
N LYS A 90 9.16 -2.95 -5.26
CA LYS A 90 9.73 -3.92 -6.22
C LYS A 90 8.98 -3.91 -7.55
N THR A 91 7.66 -3.72 -7.51
CA THR A 91 6.80 -3.71 -8.69
C THR A 91 7.05 -2.49 -9.56
N GLU A 92 7.10 -1.31 -8.94
CA GLU A 92 7.31 -0.05 -9.66
C GLU A 92 8.78 0.24 -9.91
N LYS A 93 9.69 -0.47 -9.22
CA LYS A 93 11.12 -0.14 -9.13
C LYS A 93 11.31 1.33 -8.74
N THR A 94 10.59 1.76 -7.72
CA THR A 94 10.62 3.13 -7.22
C THR A 94 11.13 3.13 -5.79
N MET A 95 11.94 4.14 -5.45
CA MET A 95 12.34 4.42 -4.08
C MET A 95 11.79 5.78 -3.66
N GLN A 96 11.13 5.86 -2.51
CA GLN A 96 10.72 7.13 -1.91
C GLN A 96 11.56 7.43 -0.68
N VAL A 97 12.03 8.67 -0.57
CA VAL A 97 12.70 9.19 0.61
C VAL A 97 11.82 10.25 1.25
N GLU A 98 11.54 10.09 2.53
CA GLU A 98 10.83 11.06 3.34
C GLU A 98 11.79 11.65 4.37
N TYR A 99 11.90 12.97 4.32
CA TYR A 99 12.76 13.75 5.18
C TYR A 99 11.99 14.22 6.40
N LYS A 100 12.69 14.43 7.52
CA LYS A 100 12.10 14.89 8.79
C LYS A 100 11.42 16.26 8.70
N ASN A 101 11.72 17.03 7.65
CA ASN A 101 11.05 18.30 7.36
C ASN A 101 9.76 18.14 6.54
N GLY A 102 9.28 16.91 6.35
CA GLY A 102 8.05 16.58 5.62
C GLY A 102 8.22 16.47 4.11
N ASN A 103 9.37 16.84 3.53
CA ASN A 103 9.57 16.72 2.09
C ASN A 103 9.67 15.24 1.68
N LYS A 104 9.03 14.89 0.57
CA LYS A 104 9.04 13.54 0.00
C LYS A 104 9.53 13.59 -1.44
N TYR A 105 10.46 12.70 -1.76
CA TYR A 105 11.00 12.59 -3.11
C TYR A 105 10.92 11.14 -3.55
N ARG A 106 10.41 10.92 -4.76
CA ARG A 106 10.33 9.60 -5.36
C ARG A 106 11.29 9.50 -6.53
N TYR A 107 12.17 8.53 -6.46
CA TYR A 107 13.14 8.15 -7.48
C TYR A 107 12.57 6.98 -8.29
N THR A 108 12.63 7.08 -9.61
CA THR A 108 12.15 6.04 -10.54
C THR A 108 13.30 5.17 -11.03
N GLU A 109 12.98 3.97 -11.52
CA GLU A 109 13.95 3.01 -12.07
C GLU A 109 15.06 2.62 -11.07
N PHE A 110 14.74 2.65 -9.77
CA PHE A 110 15.66 2.33 -8.69
C PHE A 110 15.82 0.80 -8.57
N PRO A 111 17.04 0.24 -8.69
CA PRO A 111 17.28 -1.20 -8.61
C PRO A 111 17.10 -1.78 -7.21
N LEU A 112 16.70 -3.06 -7.15
CA LEU A 112 16.54 -3.79 -5.88
C LEU A 112 17.89 -4.00 -5.17
N GLU A 113 18.95 -4.17 -5.93
CA GLU A 113 20.32 -4.35 -5.43
C GLU A 113 20.77 -3.12 -4.63
N LEU A 114 20.57 -1.93 -5.20
CA LEU A 114 20.86 -0.66 -4.51
C LEU A 114 19.96 -0.44 -3.30
N TRP A 115 18.71 -0.89 -3.33
CA TRP A 115 17.87 -0.88 -2.13
C TRP A 115 18.44 -1.76 -1.02
N ASN A 116 18.88 -2.97 -1.37
CA ASN A 116 19.49 -3.90 -0.43
C ASN A 116 20.81 -3.38 0.17
N GLU A 117 21.57 -2.58 -0.58
CA GLU A 117 22.74 -1.87 -0.08
C GLU A 117 22.35 -0.69 0.81
N LEU A 118 21.35 0.10 0.39
CA LEU A 118 20.84 1.24 1.14
C LEU A 118 20.38 0.83 2.53
N ILE A 119 19.64 -0.27 2.67
CA ILE A 119 19.18 -0.74 3.98
C ILE A 119 20.32 -1.21 4.89
N LYS A 120 21.50 -1.53 4.34
CA LYS A 120 22.70 -1.93 5.09
C LYS A 120 23.66 -0.77 5.36
N ALA A 121 23.46 0.37 4.69
CA ALA A 121 24.36 1.52 4.81
C ALA A 121 24.36 2.08 6.23
N GLU A 122 25.54 2.41 6.75
CA GLU A 122 25.73 3.04 8.06
C GLU A 122 25.11 4.45 8.10
N SER A 123 25.14 5.17 6.97
CA SER A 123 24.62 6.52 6.84
C SER A 123 23.80 6.66 5.56
N ILE A 124 22.48 6.76 5.72
CA ILE A 124 21.56 7.02 4.60
C ILE A 124 21.90 8.31 3.86
N GLY A 125 22.30 9.37 4.57
CA GLY A 125 22.65 10.65 3.95
C GLY A 125 23.84 10.52 3.00
N SER A 126 24.89 9.83 3.45
CA SER A 126 26.09 9.57 2.65
C SER A 126 25.78 8.67 1.46
N PHE A 127 24.96 7.63 1.66
CA PHE A 127 24.52 6.74 0.59
C PHE A 127 23.73 7.48 -0.49
N LEU A 128 22.72 8.27 -0.09
CA LEU A 128 21.92 9.07 -1.03
C LEU A 128 22.78 10.05 -1.81
N HIS A 129 23.74 10.70 -1.17
CA HIS A 129 24.64 11.63 -1.84
C HIS A 129 25.55 10.94 -2.87
N ARG A 130 26.10 9.77 -2.52
CA ARG A 130 27.10 9.08 -3.35
C ARG A 130 26.48 8.29 -4.51
N TYR A 131 25.35 7.62 -4.26
CA TYR A 131 24.83 6.61 -5.19
C TYR A 131 23.48 6.97 -5.79
N VAL A 132 22.77 7.95 -5.24
CA VAL A 132 21.38 8.24 -5.66
C VAL A 132 21.24 9.61 -6.31
N LYS A 133 21.71 10.66 -5.63
CA LYS A 133 21.63 12.04 -6.13
C LYS A 133 22.41 12.18 -7.44
N GLY A 134 21.75 12.72 -8.46
CA GLY A 134 22.32 12.91 -9.80
C GLY A 134 22.38 11.64 -10.66
N CYS A 135 22.11 10.45 -10.09
CA CYS A 135 22.11 9.19 -10.83
C CYS A 135 20.72 8.75 -11.27
N PHE A 136 19.67 9.18 -10.57
CA PHE A 136 18.29 8.78 -10.82
C PHE A 136 17.37 9.97 -11.06
N SER A 137 16.44 9.80 -11.98
CA SER A 137 15.31 10.70 -12.16
C SER A 137 14.40 10.66 -10.93
N TYR A 138 13.95 11.84 -10.49
CA TYR A 138 13.08 11.95 -9.34
C TYR A 138 12.07 13.08 -9.48
N TYR A 139 10.99 12.99 -8.73
CA TYR A 139 10.02 14.06 -8.55
C TYR A 139 9.64 14.21 -7.09
N LYS A 140 9.18 15.41 -6.73
CA LYS A 140 8.66 15.72 -5.40
C LYS A 140 7.21 15.24 -5.32
N VAL A 141 6.85 14.58 -4.21
CA VAL A 141 5.49 14.12 -3.91
C VAL A 141 4.83 15.09 -2.95
#